data_AF-W7CUB6-F1
#
_entry.id   AF-W7CUB6-F1
#
_cell.length_a   1.000
_cell.length_b   1.000
_cell.length_c   1.000
_cell.angle_alpha   90.00
_cell.angle_beta   90.00
_cell.angle_gamma   90.00
#
_symmetry.space_group_name_H-M   'P 1'
#
loop_
_entity.id
_entity.type
_entity.pdbx_description
1 polymer ?
#
loop_
_entity_poly.entity_id
_entity_poly.type
_entity_poly.pdbx_seq_one_letter_code
_entity_poly.pdbx_strand_id
1 'polypeptide(L)'
;AYDADAPFKRVLNKDGQAINAKDVQYYYVNNVLTKELDTTKPGTHQVRIVIANALGKWVYSEPAEVMVKADLTAIFAKDMSYKVGDTYDPAAGFIKAIDADGVAVPFSPELSWTEDNRPIDMTKPGQHTVYYGLPNSSGALIVQKTTVSVEPIDVTLTVVREQSFGKVILGSADTQRYWQKDKPVVVTDDGQRGWRLVAAINQTTHSDFRAYVFVGDQSFDQGSLLISEGIGSQIVSDTKEKSAFVHINYAKVKTPRSDDAQIKWMLEPSVKEVGE
;
A
#
# COMPACT_ATOMS: atom_id res chain seq x y z
N ALA A 1 25.85 -24.21 -20.11
CA ALA A 1 26.89 -25.18 -19.74
C ALA A 1 28.16 -24.84 -20.50
N TYR A 2 29.32 -25.03 -19.88
CA TYR A 2 30.61 -24.82 -20.53
C TYR A 2 30.86 -25.88 -21.61
N ASP A 3 31.32 -25.46 -22.79
CA ASP A 3 31.74 -26.36 -23.87
C ASP A 3 33.26 -26.52 -23.84
N ALA A 4 33.73 -27.73 -23.52
CA ALA A 4 35.15 -28.03 -23.40
C ALA A 4 35.91 -27.97 -24.73
N ASP A 5 35.22 -28.02 -25.87
CA ASP A 5 35.82 -27.86 -27.21
C ASP A 5 36.08 -26.39 -27.56
N ALA A 6 35.25 -25.47 -27.06
CA ALA A 6 35.25 -24.07 -27.45
C ALA A 6 36.59 -23.31 -27.31
N PRO A 7 37.44 -23.55 -26.27
CA PRO A 7 38.70 -22.82 -26.14
C PRO A 7 39.76 -23.21 -27.20
N PHE A 8 39.62 -24.34 -27.87
CA PHE A 8 40.66 -24.92 -28.72
C PHE A 8 40.26 -24.92 -30.20
N LYS A 9 41.01 -24.16 -31.02
CA LYS A 9 40.76 -24.09 -32.47
C LYS A 9 41.00 -25.40 -33.20
N ARG A 10 42.03 -26.15 -32.80
CA ARG A 10 42.39 -27.44 -33.39
C ARG A 10 43.20 -28.27 -32.42
N VAL A 11 42.81 -29.53 -32.24
CA VAL A 11 43.54 -30.50 -31.42
C VAL A 11 43.90 -31.70 -32.28
N LEU A 12 45.18 -32.10 -32.28
CA LEU A 12 45.67 -33.24 -33.05
C LEU A 12 46.22 -34.31 -32.10
N ASN A 13 45.96 -35.58 -32.40
CA ASN A 13 46.56 -36.71 -31.70
C ASN A 13 48.00 -36.99 -32.20
N LYS A 14 48.65 -38.00 -31.61
CA LYS A 14 50.02 -38.43 -31.97
C LYS A 14 50.19 -38.83 -33.44
N ASP A 15 49.10 -39.23 -34.10
CA ASP A 15 49.07 -39.68 -35.50
C ASP A 15 48.68 -38.53 -36.46
N GLY A 16 48.54 -37.30 -35.93
CA GLY A 16 48.18 -36.11 -36.69
C GLY A 16 46.69 -35.99 -37.03
N GLN A 17 45.85 -36.88 -36.50
CA GLN A 17 44.40 -36.83 -36.72
C GLN A 17 43.74 -35.82 -35.78
N ALA A 18 42.75 -35.09 -36.29
CA ALA A 18 41.98 -34.16 -35.46
C ALA A 18 41.11 -34.92 -34.45
N ILE A 19 41.08 -34.42 -33.22
CA ILE A 19 40.24 -34.93 -32.13
C ILE A 19 39.54 -33.76 -31.45
N ASN A 20 38.47 -34.03 -30.69
CA ASN A 20 37.81 -33.01 -29.88
C ASN A 20 38.56 -32.84 -28.55
N ALA A 21 38.62 -31.61 -28.05
CA ALA A 21 39.27 -31.33 -26.77
C ALA A 21 38.51 -31.95 -25.59
N LYS A 22 37.17 -32.04 -25.67
CA LYS A 22 36.32 -32.71 -24.68
C LYS A 22 36.62 -34.20 -24.53
N ASP A 23 37.21 -34.82 -25.55
CA ASP A 23 37.57 -36.24 -25.55
C ASP A 23 38.99 -36.46 -24.97
N VAL A 24 39.76 -35.40 -24.74
CA VAL A 24 41.11 -35.49 -24.17
C VAL A 24 41.03 -35.85 -22.69
N GLN A 25 41.76 -36.90 -22.29
CA GLN A 25 41.78 -37.36 -20.90
C GLN A 25 42.31 -36.30 -19.93
N TYR A 26 43.45 -35.70 -20.28
CA TYR A 26 44.16 -34.73 -19.45
C TYR A 26 43.74 -33.30 -19.82
N TYR A 27 42.61 -32.89 -19.28
CA TYR A 27 42.04 -31.55 -19.44
C TYR A 27 42.11 -30.82 -18.12
N TYR A 28 42.68 -29.63 -18.13
CA TYR A 28 42.89 -28.83 -16.93
C TYR A 28 42.19 -27.50 -17.04
N VAL A 29 41.41 -27.16 -16.00
CA VAL A 29 40.86 -25.82 -15.78
C VAL A 29 41.52 -25.27 -14.52
N ASN A 30 42.20 -24.12 -14.61
CA ASN A 30 42.98 -23.51 -13.52
C ASN A 30 43.94 -24.50 -12.82
N ASN A 31 44.62 -25.33 -13.61
CA ASN A 31 45.53 -26.41 -13.16
C ASN A 31 44.86 -27.57 -12.40
N VAL A 32 43.53 -27.64 -12.35
CA VAL A 32 42.78 -28.77 -11.79
C VAL A 32 42.36 -29.69 -12.94
N LEU A 33 42.60 -31.00 -12.80
CA LEU A 33 42.19 -32.01 -13.78
C LEU A 33 40.65 -32.14 -13.75
N THR A 34 39.96 -31.43 -14.63
CA THR A 34 38.51 -31.40 -14.77
C THR A 34 38.13 -30.88 -16.16
N LYS A 35 36.95 -31.26 -16.65
CA LYS A 35 36.36 -30.69 -17.89
C LYS A 35 35.26 -29.68 -17.60
N GLU A 36 34.95 -29.48 -16.32
CA GLU A 36 33.92 -28.56 -15.86
C GLU A 36 34.53 -27.19 -15.57
N LEU A 37 33.80 -26.14 -15.92
CA LEU A 37 34.11 -24.75 -15.56
C LEU A 37 32.94 -24.19 -14.75
N ASP A 38 33.22 -23.72 -13.53
CA ASP A 38 32.25 -23.08 -12.67
C ASP A 38 31.92 -21.67 -13.19
N THR A 39 30.86 -21.56 -13.98
CA THR A 39 30.43 -20.28 -14.58
C THR A 39 29.74 -19.35 -13.59
N THR A 40 29.61 -19.73 -12.30
CA THR A 40 29.13 -18.82 -11.24
C THR A 40 30.24 -17.92 -10.72
N LYS A 41 31.49 -18.23 -11.05
CA LYS A 41 32.68 -17.45 -10.67
C LYS A 41 33.15 -16.61 -11.86
N PRO A 42 32.88 -15.30 -11.87
CA PRO A 42 33.39 -14.44 -12.94
C PRO A 42 34.90 -14.26 -12.88
N GLY A 43 35.50 -14.03 -14.04
CA GLY A 43 36.93 -13.81 -14.21
C GLY A 43 37.52 -14.61 -15.37
N THR A 44 38.83 -14.51 -15.52
CA THR A 44 39.59 -15.27 -16.52
C THR A 44 40.00 -16.62 -15.95
N HIS A 45 39.67 -17.69 -16.66
CA HIS A 45 40.06 -19.07 -16.35
C HIS A 45 41.01 -19.59 -17.41
N GLN A 46 42.08 -20.24 -16.96
CA GLN A 46 43.05 -20.85 -17.87
C GLN A 46 42.70 -22.32 -18.11
N VAL A 47 42.68 -22.70 -19.38
CA VAL A 47 42.33 -24.04 -19.83
C VAL A 47 43.49 -24.62 -20.63
N ARG A 48 43.86 -25.87 -20.33
CA ARG A 48 45.00 -26.55 -20.97
C ARG A 48 44.66 -28.02 -21.20
N ILE A 49 45.17 -28.57 -22.29
CA ILE A 49 45.10 -30.01 -22.55
C ILE A 49 46.50 -30.60 -22.63
N VAL A 50 46.61 -31.89 -22.31
CA VAL A 50 47.87 -32.64 -22.39
C VAL A 50 47.68 -33.88 -23.24
N ILE A 51 48.52 -34.02 -24.25
CA ILE A 51 48.45 -35.13 -25.22
C ILE A 51 49.86 -35.70 -25.38
N ALA A 52 49.97 -37.02 -25.53
CA ALA A 52 51.23 -37.65 -25.86
C ALA A 52 51.58 -37.37 -27.32
N ASN A 53 52.83 -36.95 -27.59
CA ASN A 53 53.32 -36.84 -28.95
C ASN A 53 53.67 -38.22 -29.55
N ALA A 54 54.11 -38.25 -30.80
CA ALA A 54 54.49 -39.48 -31.50
C ALA A 54 55.61 -40.30 -30.81
N LEU A 55 56.38 -39.66 -29.91
CA LEU A 55 57.45 -40.29 -29.13
C LEU A 55 56.98 -40.74 -27.73
N GLY A 56 55.68 -40.63 -27.43
CA GLY A 56 55.11 -40.97 -26.12
C GLY A 56 55.36 -39.94 -25.02
N LYS A 57 55.92 -38.77 -25.34
CA LYS A 57 56.15 -37.69 -24.36
C LYS A 57 54.90 -36.81 -24.25
N TRP A 58 54.48 -36.52 -23.02
CA TRP A 58 53.39 -35.60 -22.74
C TRP A 58 53.75 -34.16 -23.15
N VAL A 59 52.87 -33.54 -23.94
CA VAL A 59 52.98 -32.16 -24.41
C VAL A 59 51.75 -31.40 -23.93
N TYR A 60 51.99 -30.28 -23.25
CA TYR A 60 50.94 -29.34 -22.85
C TYR A 60 50.61 -28.43 -24.02
N SER A 61 49.33 -28.12 -24.20
CA SER A 61 48.95 -26.97 -25.02
C SER A 61 49.43 -25.68 -24.39
N GLU A 62 49.57 -24.63 -25.20
CA GLU A 62 49.51 -23.27 -24.67
C GLU A 62 48.20 -23.08 -23.89
N PRO A 63 48.20 -22.29 -22.80
CA PRO A 63 46.99 -22.02 -22.06
C PRO A 63 46.01 -21.20 -22.91
N ALA A 64 44.78 -21.69 -23.02
CA ALA A 64 43.65 -20.92 -23.55
C ALA A 64 42.97 -20.15 -22.40
N GLU A 65 42.53 -18.93 -22.66
CA GLU A 65 41.82 -18.11 -21.68
C GLU A 65 40.31 -18.12 -21.97
N VAL A 66 39.52 -18.43 -20.95
CA VAL A 66 38.06 -18.36 -20.97
C VAL A 66 37.63 -17.27 -20.00
N MET A 67 36.97 -16.24 -20.50
CA MET A 67 36.43 -15.15 -19.68
C MET A 67 34.98 -15.46 -19.31
N VAL A 68 34.72 -15.65 -18.02
CA VAL A 68 33.36 -15.70 -17.46
C VAL A 68 32.97 -14.29 -17.04
N LYS A 69 31.92 -13.74 -17.67
CA LYS A 69 31.42 -12.40 -17.33
C LYS A 69 30.76 -12.40 -15.95
N ALA A 70 30.88 -11.28 -15.23
CA ALA A 70 30.09 -11.04 -14.03
C ALA A 70 28.62 -10.85 -14.39
N ASP A 71 27.74 -11.41 -13.57
CA ASP A 71 26.31 -11.15 -13.64
C ASP A 71 26.00 -9.83 -12.93
N LEU A 72 25.52 -8.84 -13.69
CA LEU A 72 25.21 -7.52 -13.17
C LEU A 72 23.74 -7.35 -12.77
N THR A 73 22.93 -8.42 -12.81
CA THR A 73 21.49 -8.36 -12.57
C THR A 73 21.19 -7.74 -11.21
N ALA A 74 20.38 -6.68 -11.22
CA ALA A 74 19.91 -6.04 -10.00
C ALA A 74 18.54 -5.39 -10.23
N ILE A 75 17.72 -5.40 -9.19
CA ILE A 75 16.42 -4.72 -9.17
C ILE A 75 16.28 -3.92 -7.88
N PHE A 76 15.78 -2.70 -8.00
CA PHE A 76 15.59 -1.78 -6.88
C PHE A 76 14.16 -1.29 -6.88
N ALA A 77 13.54 -1.34 -5.70
CA ALA A 77 12.19 -0.90 -5.47
C ALA A 77 12.10 -0.23 -4.09
N LYS A 78 11.00 0.50 -3.85
CA LYS A 78 10.71 1.19 -2.61
C LYS A 78 9.31 0.87 -2.11
N ASP A 79 9.12 1.10 -0.82
CA ASP A 79 7.79 1.08 -0.20
C ASP A 79 6.90 2.19 -0.78
N MET A 80 5.60 1.95 -0.72
CA MET A 80 4.57 2.86 -1.22
C MET A 80 3.53 3.11 -0.11
N SER A 81 2.98 4.33 -0.09
CA SER A 81 1.83 4.67 0.76
C SER A 81 0.71 5.24 -0.10
N TYR A 82 -0.50 4.78 0.18
CA TYR A 82 -1.75 5.16 -0.47
C TYR A 82 -2.80 5.40 0.60
N LYS A 83 -3.85 6.14 0.29
CA LYS A 83 -5.06 6.20 1.11
C LYS A 83 -6.08 5.18 0.60
N VAL A 84 -6.98 4.76 1.50
CA VAL A 84 -8.14 3.95 1.10
C VAL A 84 -8.88 4.59 -0.08
N GLY A 85 -9.15 3.82 -1.12
CA GLY A 85 -9.82 4.27 -2.34
C GLY A 85 -8.88 4.75 -3.45
N ASP A 86 -7.59 4.93 -3.18
CA ASP A 86 -6.61 5.22 -4.23
C ASP A 86 -6.47 4.05 -5.22
N THR A 87 -6.06 4.38 -6.46
CA THR A 87 -5.68 3.36 -7.44
C THR A 87 -4.24 2.92 -7.22
N TYR A 88 -4.03 1.63 -7.00
CA TYR A 88 -2.68 1.06 -6.88
C TYR A 88 -1.95 1.04 -8.23
N ASP A 89 -0.74 1.61 -8.27
CA ASP A 89 0.18 1.53 -9.39
C ASP A 89 1.49 0.82 -8.98
N PRO A 90 1.78 -0.39 -9.49
CA PRO A 90 3.02 -1.09 -9.20
C PRO A 90 4.26 -0.43 -9.80
N ALA A 91 4.13 0.43 -10.82
CA ALA A 91 5.26 1.17 -11.36
C ALA A 91 5.79 2.21 -10.35
N ALA A 92 4.93 2.72 -9.46
CA ALA A 92 5.29 3.74 -8.48
C ALA A 92 6.35 3.28 -7.47
N GLY A 93 6.40 1.96 -7.19
CA GLY A 93 7.39 1.34 -6.32
C GLY A 93 8.69 0.95 -7.04
N PHE A 94 8.69 0.89 -8.37
CA PHE A 94 9.87 0.54 -9.16
C PHE A 94 10.85 1.71 -9.25
N ILE A 95 12.13 1.47 -8.97
CA ILE A 95 13.19 2.49 -9.11
C ILE A 95 13.98 2.24 -10.39
N LYS A 96 14.56 1.05 -10.53
CA LYS A 96 15.34 0.63 -11.70
C LYS A 96 15.60 -0.87 -11.67
N ALA A 97 15.86 -1.43 -12.84
CA ALA A 97 16.40 -2.76 -13.00
C ALA A 97 17.51 -2.76 -14.06
N ILE A 98 18.48 -3.64 -13.88
CA ILE A 98 19.57 -3.92 -14.83
C ILE A 98 19.66 -5.42 -15.04
N ASP A 99 19.86 -5.86 -16.28
CA ASP A 99 20.04 -7.27 -16.62
C ASP A 99 21.47 -7.76 -16.39
N ALA A 100 21.73 -9.02 -16.73
CA ALA A 100 23.03 -9.66 -16.52
C ALA A 100 24.17 -9.01 -17.34
N ASP A 101 23.86 -8.37 -18.47
CA ASP A 101 24.82 -7.64 -19.30
C ASP A 101 24.97 -6.16 -18.88
N GLY A 102 24.20 -5.72 -17.87
CA GLY A 102 24.23 -4.36 -17.35
C GLY A 102 23.36 -3.38 -18.15
N VAL A 103 22.45 -3.88 -18.97
CA VAL A 103 21.49 -3.07 -19.73
C VAL A 103 20.29 -2.74 -18.85
N ALA A 104 19.82 -1.50 -18.91
CA ALA A 104 18.64 -1.07 -18.16
C ALA A 104 17.38 -1.79 -18.67
N VAL A 105 16.62 -2.35 -17.73
CA VAL A 105 15.34 -3.00 -18.01
C VAL A 105 14.21 -2.05 -17.61
N PRO A 106 13.32 -1.66 -18.54
CA PRO A 106 12.17 -0.82 -18.21
C PRO A 106 11.17 -1.58 -17.34
N PHE A 107 10.35 -0.85 -16.59
CA PHE A 107 9.29 -1.48 -15.80
C PHE A 107 8.30 -2.22 -16.72
N SER A 108 7.93 -3.42 -16.30
CA SER A 108 6.80 -4.20 -16.82
C SER A 108 6.04 -4.79 -15.63
N PRO A 109 4.70 -4.90 -15.68
CA PRO A 109 3.91 -5.50 -14.59
C PRO A 109 4.38 -6.91 -14.20
N GLU A 110 4.93 -7.68 -15.15
CA GLU A 110 5.48 -9.03 -14.92
C GLU A 110 6.69 -9.05 -13.97
N LEU A 111 7.35 -7.90 -13.77
CA LEU A 111 8.44 -7.77 -12.80
C LEU A 111 7.94 -7.66 -11.36
N SER A 112 6.63 -7.60 -11.12
CA SER A 112 6.06 -7.38 -9.79
C SER A 112 4.90 -8.33 -9.49
N TRP A 113 4.81 -8.78 -8.23
CA TRP A 113 3.69 -9.61 -7.76
C TRP A 113 3.47 -9.46 -6.26
N THR A 114 2.27 -9.84 -5.81
CA THR A 114 1.91 -9.96 -4.39
C THR A 114 2.17 -11.38 -3.90
N GLU A 115 2.29 -11.57 -2.59
CA GLU A 115 2.60 -12.88 -1.99
C GLU A 115 1.65 -14.02 -2.42
N ASP A 116 0.38 -13.70 -2.67
CA ASP A 116 -0.67 -14.64 -3.08
C ASP A 116 -1.14 -14.44 -4.54
N ASN A 117 -0.45 -13.60 -5.31
CA ASN A 117 -0.83 -13.18 -6.67
C ASN A 117 -2.25 -12.60 -6.79
N ARG A 118 -2.78 -12.02 -5.71
CA ARG A 118 -4.07 -11.31 -5.74
C ARG A 118 -3.86 -9.79 -5.80
N PRO A 119 -4.82 -9.05 -6.41
CA PRO A 119 -4.83 -7.60 -6.32
C PRO A 119 -4.86 -7.14 -4.86
N ILE A 120 -4.20 -6.01 -4.59
CA ILE A 120 -4.25 -5.36 -3.27
C ILE A 120 -5.66 -4.78 -3.07
N ASP A 121 -6.29 -5.09 -1.93
CA ASP A 121 -7.59 -4.52 -1.55
C ASP A 121 -7.40 -3.07 -1.09
N MET A 122 -7.47 -2.13 -2.03
CA MET A 122 -7.36 -0.69 -1.75
C MET A 122 -8.58 -0.11 -1.01
N THR A 123 -9.61 -0.91 -0.73
CA THR A 123 -10.81 -0.46 0.00
C THR A 123 -10.65 -0.60 1.52
N LYS A 124 -9.62 -1.31 1.98
CA LYS A 124 -9.38 -1.57 3.40
C LYS A 124 -8.00 -1.10 3.81
N PRO A 125 -7.86 -0.43 4.97
CA PRO A 125 -6.54 -0.11 5.50
C PRO A 125 -5.74 -1.37 5.78
N GLY A 126 -4.43 -1.32 5.55
CA GLY A 126 -3.58 -2.48 5.76
C GLY A 126 -2.17 -2.30 5.21
N GLN A 127 -1.33 -3.29 5.44
CA GLN A 127 -0.02 -3.42 4.80
C GLN A 127 0.00 -4.67 3.94
N HIS A 128 0.54 -4.55 2.74
CA HIS A 128 0.62 -5.62 1.76
C HIS A 128 2.06 -5.77 1.30
N THR A 129 2.55 -7.02 1.28
CA THR A 129 3.88 -7.30 0.74
C THR A 129 3.82 -7.37 -0.78
N VAL A 130 4.69 -6.61 -1.44
CA VAL A 130 4.91 -6.66 -2.89
C VAL A 130 6.36 -7.00 -3.17
N TYR A 131 6.55 -7.89 -4.12
CA TYR A 131 7.87 -8.32 -4.59
C TYR A 131 8.13 -7.74 -5.98
N TYR A 132 9.37 -7.34 -6.22
CA TYR A 132 9.90 -7.03 -7.54
C TYR A 132 10.99 -8.04 -7.86
N GLY A 133 11.00 -8.61 -9.07
CA GLY A 133 11.95 -9.65 -9.44
C GLY A 133 12.43 -9.58 -10.87
N LEU A 134 13.69 -9.99 -11.08
CA LEU A 134 14.30 -10.12 -12.40
C LEU A 134 15.21 -11.36 -12.42
N PRO A 135 15.10 -12.26 -13.41
CA PRO A 135 15.96 -13.43 -13.49
C PRO A 135 17.39 -13.03 -13.88
N ASN A 136 18.37 -13.65 -13.24
CA ASN A 136 19.77 -13.49 -13.57
C ASN A 136 20.18 -14.42 -14.74
N SER A 137 21.46 -14.40 -15.15
CA SER A 137 21.98 -15.21 -16.26
C SER A 137 21.82 -16.73 -16.09
N SER A 138 21.65 -17.20 -14.84
CA SER A 138 21.39 -18.62 -14.53
C SER A 138 19.91 -18.98 -14.48
N GLY A 139 19.02 -18.00 -14.64
CA GLY A 139 17.57 -18.15 -14.50
C GLY A 139 17.05 -18.05 -13.05
N ALA A 140 17.93 -17.86 -12.07
CA ALA A 140 17.52 -17.62 -10.68
C ALA A 140 16.97 -16.20 -10.52
N LEU A 141 15.87 -16.05 -9.79
CA LEU A 141 15.21 -14.77 -9.59
C LEU A 141 15.91 -13.93 -8.51
N ILE A 142 16.36 -12.73 -8.87
CA ILE A 142 16.78 -11.70 -7.91
C ILE A 142 15.53 -10.96 -7.47
N VAL A 143 15.22 -10.98 -6.16
CA VAL A 143 13.97 -10.45 -5.62
C VAL A 143 14.22 -9.33 -4.62
N GLN A 144 13.51 -8.22 -4.76
CA GLN A 144 13.40 -7.15 -3.79
C GLN A 144 12.00 -7.17 -3.16
N LYS A 145 11.94 -7.30 -1.83
CA LYS A 145 10.69 -7.17 -1.06
C LYS A 145 10.42 -5.71 -0.72
N THR A 146 9.16 -5.31 -0.82
CA THR A 146 8.65 -3.97 -0.48
C THR A 146 7.29 -4.07 0.20
N THR A 147 6.84 -2.95 0.76
CA THR A 147 5.55 -2.82 1.43
C THR A 147 4.69 -1.76 0.75
N VAL A 148 3.42 -2.09 0.52
CA VAL A 148 2.36 -1.12 0.20
C VAL A 148 1.55 -0.90 1.46
N SER A 149 1.50 0.34 1.95
CA SER A 149 0.65 0.75 3.07
C SER A 149 -0.59 1.47 2.55
N VAL A 150 -1.76 0.98 2.94
CA VAL A 150 -3.05 1.63 2.67
C VAL A 150 -3.51 2.28 3.98
N GLU A 151 -3.41 3.60 4.04
CA GLU A 151 -3.74 4.42 5.19
C GLU A 151 -5.26 4.72 5.23
N PRO A 152 -5.86 4.76 6.43
CA PRO A 152 -7.25 5.11 6.56
C PRO A 152 -7.54 6.58 6.19
N ILE A 153 -8.74 6.85 5.66
CA ILE A 153 -9.30 8.20 5.57
C ILE A 153 -10.12 8.48 6.83
N ASP A 154 -9.70 9.46 7.62
CA ASP A 154 -10.40 9.82 8.86
C ASP A 154 -11.80 10.39 8.58
N VAL A 155 -12.77 9.96 9.40
CA VAL A 155 -14.08 10.62 9.46
C VAL A 155 -13.95 11.80 10.41
N THR A 156 -14.26 13.01 9.94
CA THR A 156 -14.12 14.22 10.75
C THR A 156 -15.45 14.93 10.94
N LEU A 157 -15.58 15.62 12.08
CA LEU A 157 -16.75 16.42 12.42
C LEU A 157 -16.34 17.90 12.53
N THR A 158 -17.00 18.75 11.75
CA THR A 158 -16.88 20.20 11.87
C THR A 158 -18.18 20.76 12.45
N VAL A 159 -18.08 21.39 13.62
CA VAL A 159 -19.19 22.07 14.29
C VAL A 159 -18.71 23.45 14.74
N VAL A 160 -19.58 24.45 14.68
CA VAL A 160 -19.29 25.75 15.27
C VAL A 160 -19.12 25.64 16.79
N ARG A 161 -18.21 26.42 17.37
CA ARG A 161 -17.94 26.36 18.81
C ARG A 161 -19.09 26.93 19.65
N GLU A 162 -19.84 27.88 19.10
CA GLU A 162 -20.93 28.56 19.79
C GLU A 162 -21.94 29.11 18.77
N GLN A 163 -23.20 29.17 19.15
CA GLN A 163 -24.23 29.94 18.46
C GLN A 163 -25.39 30.29 19.40
N SER A 164 -26.17 31.29 19.04
CA SER A 164 -27.38 31.69 19.76
C SER A 164 -28.64 31.20 19.04
N PHE A 165 -29.62 30.74 19.81
CA PHE A 165 -30.96 30.43 19.30
C PHE A 165 -31.89 31.65 19.32
N GLY A 166 -31.43 32.82 19.80
CA GLY A 166 -32.22 34.04 19.89
C GLY A 166 -33.16 34.06 21.10
N LYS A 167 -34.22 34.88 21.02
CA LYS A 167 -35.14 35.15 22.14
C LYS A 167 -36.56 34.67 21.80
N VAL A 168 -37.28 34.20 22.81
CA VAL A 168 -38.72 33.91 22.75
C VAL A 168 -39.44 34.85 23.72
N ILE A 169 -40.58 35.39 23.29
CA ILE A 169 -41.46 36.19 24.15
C ILE A 169 -42.36 35.23 24.93
N LEU A 170 -42.36 35.34 26.25
CA LEU A 170 -43.19 34.51 27.13
C LEU A 170 -44.69 34.70 26.79
N GLY A 171 -45.40 33.59 26.61
CA GLY A 171 -46.82 33.60 26.20
C GLY A 171 -47.06 33.77 24.70
N SER A 172 -46.01 33.89 23.88
CA SER A 172 -46.13 33.87 22.41
C SER A 172 -46.49 32.48 21.88
N ALA A 173 -47.19 32.43 20.75
CA ALA A 173 -47.39 31.20 19.98
C ALA A 173 -46.10 30.72 19.27
N ASP A 174 -45.17 31.64 18.99
CA ASP A 174 -43.86 31.33 18.42
C ASP A 174 -42.86 30.96 19.53
N THR A 175 -42.82 29.68 19.87
CA THR A 175 -42.04 29.15 21.01
C THR A 175 -40.78 28.39 20.59
N GLN A 176 -40.57 28.22 19.28
CA GLN A 176 -39.53 27.34 18.75
C GLN A 176 -38.36 28.12 18.16
N ARG A 177 -37.14 27.67 18.47
CA ARG A 177 -35.91 28.24 17.89
C ARG A 177 -35.07 27.13 17.31
N TYR A 178 -34.69 27.29 16.05
CA TYR A 178 -34.00 26.26 15.29
C TYR A 178 -32.52 26.58 15.13
N TRP A 179 -31.72 25.53 14.89
CA TRP A 179 -30.33 25.66 14.52
C TRP A 179 -30.15 26.62 13.34
N GLN A 180 -29.13 27.49 13.40
CA GLN A 180 -28.92 28.51 12.39
C GLN A 180 -28.32 27.90 11.12
N LYS A 181 -28.88 28.23 9.96
CA LYS A 181 -28.44 27.64 8.68
C LYS A 181 -27.01 28.02 8.30
N ASP A 182 -26.52 29.18 8.73
CA ASP A 182 -25.14 29.66 8.52
C ASP A 182 -24.12 29.04 9.49
N LYS A 183 -24.55 28.12 10.36
CA LYS A 183 -23.70 27.42 11.34
C LYS A 183 -23.67 25.91 11.05
N PRO A 184 -23.12 25.47 9.90
CA PRO A 184 -23.25 24.08 9.49
C PRO A 184 -22.59 23.12 10.48
N VAL A 185 -23.24 21.97 10.69
CA VAL A 185 -22.63 20.77 11.26
C VAL A 185 -22.33 19.86 10.10
N VAL A 186 -21.06 19.50 9.91
CA VAL A 186 -20.59 18.76 8.75
C VAL A 186 -19.83 17.53 9.21
N VAL A 187 -20.23 16.37 8.69
CA VAL A 187 -19.42 15.15 8.76
C VAL A 187 -18.70 15.01 7.42
N THR A 188 -17.38 14.83 7.46
CA THR A 188 -16.57 14.52 6.26
C THR A 188 -16.16 13.06 6.34
N ASP A 189 -16.54 12.28 5.34
CA ASP A 189 -16.28 10.85 5.19
C ASP A 189 -15.94 10.57 3.72
N ASP A 190 -14.82 11.09 3.25
CA ASP A 190 -14.41 10.92 1.85
C ASP A 190 -14.11 9.44 1.53
N GLY A 191 -13.84 8.63 2.57
CA GLY A 191 -13.65 7.19 2.47
C GLY A 191 -14.93 6.36 2.39
N GLN A 192 -16.12 6.98 2.38
CA GLN A 192 -17.42 6.29 2.26
C GLN A 192 -17.61 5.15 3.29
N ARG A 193 -17.13 5.34 4.52
CA ARG A 193 -17.08 4.29 5.55
C ARG A 193 -18.38 4.07 6.27
N GLY A 194 -19.24 5.07 6.24
CA GLY A 194 -20.40 5.10 7.11
C GLY A 194 -20.05 5.69 8.47
N TRP A 195 -21.00 6.42 9.04
CA TRP A 195 -20.83 7.11 10.30
C TRP A 195 -22.15 7.25 11.05
N ARG A 196 -22.03 7.37 12.36
CA ARG A 196 -23.12 7.66 13.28
C ARG A 196 -22.75 8.88 14.12
N LEU A 197 -23.59 9.91 14.08
CA LEU A 197 -23.41 11.13 14.85
C LEU A 197 -24.46 11.20 15.97
N VAL A 198 -23.97 11.23 17.20
CA VAL A 198 -24.78 11.33 18.42
C VAL A 198 -24.45 12.62 19.14
N ALA A 199 -25.43 13.24 19.79
CA ALA A 199 -25.22 14.41 20.64
C ALA A 199 -25.78 14.17 22.04
N ALA A 200 -25.24 14.88 23.03
CA ALA A 200 -25.76 14.94 24.40
C ALA A 200 -25.54 16.32 25.01
N ILE A 201 -26.39 16.74 25.95
CA ILE A 201 -26.14 17.96 26.74
C ILE A 201 -25.25 17.63 27.94
N ASN A 202 -23.99 18.04 27.85
CA ASN A 202 -22.98 17.79 28.87
C ASN A 202 -23.12 18.76 30.06
N GLN A 203 -23.31 20.05 29.77
CA GLN A 203 -23.46 21.10 30.78
C GLN A 203 -24.60 22.03 30.38
N THR A 204 -25.28 22.60 31.37
CA THR A 204 -26.37 23.56 31.17
C THR A 204 -26.50 24.48 32.39
N THR A 205 -26.92 25.72 32.19
CA THR A 205 -27.19 26.68 33.27
C THR A 205 -28.35 26.22 34.16
N HIS A 206 -29.39 25.64 33.56
CA HIS A 206 -30.51 25.04 34.27
C HIS A 206 -30.60 23.55 33.97
N SER A 207 -30.68 22.71 35.00
CA SER A 207 -30.71 21.24 34.84
C SER A 207 -31.90 20.74 34.01
N ASP A 208 -33.05 21.42 34.15
CA ASP A 208 -34.28 21.15 33.42
C ASP A 208 -34.25 21.61 31.95
N PHE A 209 -33.25 22.41 31.54
CA PHE A 209 -33.17 22.94 30.18
C PHE A 209 -33.10 21.83 29.12
N ARG A 210 -32.55 20.66 29.48
CA ARG A 210 -32.51 19.48 28.60
C ARG A 210 -33.89 19.09 28.07
N ALA A 211 -34.94 19.27 28.87
CA ALA A 211 -36.33 19.02 28.52
C ALA A 211 -36.91 19.97 27.45
N TYR A 212 -36.17 21.04 27.12
CA TYR A 212 -36.57 22.06 26.13
C TYR A 212 -35.73 22.02 24.86
N VAL A 213 -34.68 21.21 24.81
CA VAL A 213 -33.84 21.00 23.62
C VAL A 213 -34.23 19.66 22.98
N PHE A 214 -34.42 19.65 21.66
CA PHE A 214 -35.00 18.56 20.91
C PHE A 214 -34.24 18.24 19.63
N VAL A 215 -34.41 17.00 19.16
CA VAL A 215 -34.14 16.55 17.79
C VAL A 215 -35.38 15.76 17.36
N GLY A 216 -36.09 16.26 16.34
CA GLY A 216 -37.45 15.81 16.07
C GLY A 216 -38.33 15.97 17.31
N ASP A 217 -39.01 14.91 17.72
CA ASP A 217 -39.86 14.92 18.93
C ASP A 217 -39.12 14.46 20.20
N GLN A 218 -37.85 14.06 20.09
CA GLN A 218 -37.07 13.54 21.22
C GLN A 218 -36.34 14.65 21.93
N SER A 219 -36.43 14.66 23.26
CA SER A 219 -35.75 15.63 24.12
C SER A 219 -34.44 15.08 24.67
N PHE A 220 -33.45 15.97 24.83
CA PHE A 220 -32.17 15.64 25.48
C PHE A 220 -32.28 15.31 26.98
N ASP A 221 -33.47 15.44 27.60
CA ASP A 221 -33.72 14.95 28.96
C ASP A 221 -33.57 13.41 29.05
N GLN A 222 -33.72 12.71 27.93
CA GLN A 222 -33.50 11.26 27.82
C GLN A 222 -32.02 10.87 27.66
N GLY A 223 -31.10 11.85 27.68
CA GLY A 223 -29.66 11.63 27.54
C GLY A 223 -29.14 11.94 26.13
N SER A 224 -28.47 10.97 25.52
CA SER A 224 -27.88 11.12 24.19
C SER A 224 -28.88 10.80 23.09
N LEU A 225 -28.94 11.64 22.05
CA LEU A 225 -29.82 11.47 20.90
C LEU A 225 -29.02 11.24 19.62
N LEU A 226 -29.52 10.37 18.75
CA LEU A 226 -29.02 10.22 17.39
C LEU A 226 -29.36 11.50 16.62
N ILE A 227 -28.33 12.14 16.06
CA ILE A 227 -28.51 13.32 15.21
C ILE A 227 -28.71 12.89 13.76
N SER A 228 -27.82 12.02 13.28
CA SER A 228 -27.85 11.52 11.92
C SER A 228 -26.92 10.30 11.81
N GLU A 229 -27.15 9.50 10.79
CA GLU A 229 -26.24 8.46 10.33
C GLU A 229 -26.26 8.45 8.81
N GLY A 230 -25.13 8.11 8.20
CA GLY A 230 -24.99 8.20 6.75
C GLY A 230 -23.70 7.59 6.27
N ILE A 231 -23.55 7.57 4.95
CA ILE A 231 -22.32 7.21 4.24
C ILE A 231 -21.89 8.45 3.46
N GLY A 232 -20.59 8.73 3.43
CA GLY A 232 -20.04 9.87 2.71
C GLY A 232 -20.20 11.19 3.44
N SER A 233 -19.56 12.23 2.91
CA SER A 233 -19.57 13.58 3.47
C SER A 233 -20.96 14.23 3.39
N GLN A 234 -21.45 14.79 4.50
CA GLN A 234 -22.78 15.41 4.61
C GLN A 234 -22.80 16.65 5.49
N ILE A 235 -23.60 17.65 5.10
CA ILE A 235 -23.98 18.76 5.97
C ILE A 235 -25.20 18.33 6.78
N VAL A 236 -24.97 17.69 7.93
CA VAL A 236 -26.03 17.04 8.72
C VAL A 236 -27.06 18.03 9.29
N SER A 237 -26.69 19.31 9.41
CA SER A 237 -27.62 20.36 9.85
C SER A 237 -28.53 20.90 8.76
N ASP A 238 -28.27 20.60 7.47
CA ASP A 238 -29.12 21.05 6.35
C ASP A 238 -30.24 20.03 6.11
N THR A 239 -31.16 19.97 7.08
CA THR A 239 -32.31 19.08 7.02
C THR A 239 -33.48 19.75 6.27
N LYS A 240 -34.30 18.94 5.58
CA LYS A 240 -35.51 19.44 4.90
C LYS A 240 -36.52 20.04 5.90
N GLU A 241 -36.60 19.45 7.09
CA GLU A 241 -37.43 19.92 8.20
C GLU A 241 -36.54 20.45 9.33
N LYS A 242 -36.71 21.72 9.71
CA LYS A 242 -35.85 22.36 10.72
C LYS A 242 -35.96 21.72 12.11
N SER A 243 -37.12 21.18 12.46
CA SER A 243 -37.35 20.45 13.71
C SER A 243 -36.65 19.10 13.73
N ALA A 244 -36.30 18.52 12.58
CA ALA A 244 -35.57 17.26 12.51
C ALA A 244 -34.11 17.39 12.99
N PHE A 245 -33.58 18.61 13.09
CA PHE A 245 -32.29 18.88 13.72
C PHE A 245 -32.46 19.49 15.12
N VAL A 246 -31.35 19.83 15.76
CA VAL A 246 -31.33 20.43 17.09
C VAL A 246 -32.14 21.74 17.11
N HIS A 247 -33.15 21.79 17.97
CA HIS A 247 -33.96 22.98 18.17
C HIS A 247 -34.41 23.09 19.62
N ILE A 248 -34.88 24.27 20.00
CA ILE A 248 -35.40 24.58 21.33
C ILE A 248 -36.90 24.80 21.21
N ASN A 249 -37.67 24.29 22.17
CA ASN A 249 -39.10 24.56 22.29
C ASN A 249 -39.46 25.01 23.71
N TYR A 250 -39.83 26.28 23.84
CA TYR A 250 -40.20 26.89 25.12
C TYR A 250 -41.70 26.88 25.43
N ALA A 251 -42.52 26.08 24.74
CA ALA A 251 -43.97 26.05 24.93
C ALA A 251 -44.42 25.78 26.38
N LYS A 252 -43.59 25.08 27.18
CA LYS A 252 -43.90 24.73 28.58
C LYS A 252 -43.33 25.72 29.61
N VAL A 253 -42.61 26.75 29.18
CA VAL A 253 -42.00 27.74 30.10
C VAL A 253 -43.06 28.68 30.67
N LYS A 254 -43.02 28.89 31.98
CA LYS A 254 -43.97 29.76 32.71
C LYS A 254 -43.35 31.03 33.29
N THR A 255 -42.02 31.10 33.34
CA THR A 255 -41.28 32.21 33.93
C THR A 255 -40.13 32.64 33.01
N PRO A 256 -39.75 33.93 32.99
CA PRO A 256 -38.57 34.37 32.25
C PRO A 256 -37.31 33.60 32.67
N ARG A 257 -36.49 33.19 31.70
CA ARG A 257 -35.25 32.43 31.91
C ARG A 257 -34.23 32.73 30.80
N SER A 258 -32.96 32.49 31.11
CA SER A 258 -31.84 32.50 30.16
C SER A 258 -31.15 31.16 30.25
N ASP A 259 -31.06 30.44 29.14
CA ASP A 259 -30.48 29.10 29.12
C ASP A 259 -29.26 29.05 28.22
N ASP A 260 -28.21 28.41 28.71
CA ASP A 260 -27.03 28.06 27.94
C ASP A 260 -26.73 26.58 28.15
N ALA A 261 -26.25 25.90 27.10
CA ALA A 261 -25.86 24.50 27.16
C ALA A 261 -24.64 24.19 26.30
N GLN A 262 -23.83 23.23 26.76
CA GLN A 262 -22.77 22.62 25.98
C GLN A 262 -23.26 21.30 25.39
N ILE A 263 -23.30 21.23 24.06
CA ILE A 263 -23.59 20.01 23.32
C ILE A 263 -22.27 19.25 23.11
N LYS A 264 -22.17 18.04 23.66
CA LYS A 264 -21.11 17.09 23.37
C LYS A 264 -21.52 16.25 22.16
N TRP A 265 -20.69 16.28 21.12
CA TRP A 265 -20.87 15.47 19.92
C TRP A 265 -19.99 14.23 19.98
N MET A 266 -20.53 13.10 19.55
CA MET A 266 -19.84 11.81 19.46
C MET A 266 -20.02 11.30 18.04
N LEU A 267 -18.90 11.22 17.31
CA LEU A 267 -18.85 10.71 15.94
C LEU A 267 -18.18 9.35 15.97
N GLU A 268 -18.90 8.33 15.55
CA GLU A 268 -18.43 6.96 15.51
C GLU A 268 -18.44 6.47 14.06
N PRO A 269 -17.33 5.87 13.56
CA PRO A 269 -17.36 5.13 12.31
C PRO A 269 -18.39 4.00 12.42
N SER A 270 -19.28 3.89 11.43
CA SER A 270 -20.32 2.86 11.41
C SER A 270 -19.96 1.81 10.38
N VAL A 271 -19.56 0.61 10.83
CA VAL A 271 -19.46 -0.56 9.96
C VAL A 271 -20.88 -1.10 9.76
N LYS A 272 -21.72 -0.41 8.99
CA LYS A 272 -22.88 -1.12 8.42
C LYS A 272 -22.30 -2.10 7.42
N GLU A 273 -22.29 -3.37 7.78
CA GLU A 273 -21.93 -4.48 6.90
C GLU A 273 -22.56 -4.21 5.53
N VAL A 274 -21.73 -4.09 4.49
CA VAL A 274 -22.21 -4.20 3.11
C VAL A 274 -22.82 -5.59 3.05
N GLY A 275 -24.15 -5.66 3.04
CA GLY A 275 -24.86 -6.93 2.97
C GLY A 275 -24.31 -7.77 1.84
N GLU A 276 -24.06 -9.05 2.16
CA GLU A 276 -23.70 -10.11 1.22
C GLU A 276 -24.61 -10.15 -0.03
#